data_AF-A0A3D4B7W6-F1
#
_entry.id   AF-A0A3D4B7W6-F1
#
_cell.length_a   1.000
_cell.length_b   1.000
_cell.length_c   1.000
_cell.angle_alpha   90.00
_cell.angle_beta   90.00
_cell.angle_gamma   90.00
#
_symmetry.space_group_name_H-M   'P 1'
#
loop_
_entity.id
_entity.type
_entity.pdbx_description
1 polymer ?
#
loop_
_entity_poly.entity_id
_entity_poly.type
_entity_poly.pdbx_seq_one_letter_code
_entity_poly.pdbx_strand_id
1 'polypeptide(L)'
;MTKSLMLMIRTLAEQHQAAFAITIVPNKAQVISNWLYDQWIEDNQFDFQKPIRILQAFGKDQQISTHDFLPDMKKASIQQSPYYNWDGHW
;
A
#
# COMPACT_ATOMS: atom_id res chain seq x y z
N MET A 1 -7.37 7.75 14.90
CA MET A 1 -7.03 6.34 15.23
C MET A 1 -5.77 5.90 14.48
N THR A 2 -5.82 5.44 13.22
CA THR A 2 -4.67 4.78 12.55
C THR A 2 -3.36 5.58 12.57
N LYS A 3 -3.37 6.87 12.20
CA LYS A 3 -2.18 7.73 12.27
C LYS A 3 -1.62 7.85 13.70
N SER A 4 -2.50 7.97 14.70
CA SER A 4 -2.13 8.04 16.12
C SER A 4 -1.45 6.75 16.60
N LEU A 5 -1.98 5.59 16.18
CA LEU A 5 -1.39 4.28 16.48
C LEU A 5 -0.01 4.11 15.83
N MET A 6 0.16 4.56 14.57
CA MET A 6 1.46 4.55 13.89
C MET A 6 2.51 5.39 14.63
N LEU A 7 2.13 6.55 15.19
CA LEU A 7 3.03 7.35 16.03
C LEU A 7 3.38 6.65 17.35
N MET A 8 2.41 6.01 18.02
CA MET A 8 2.68 5.24 19.25
C MET A 8 3.65 4.08 18.99
N ILE A 9 3.47 3.33 17.89
CA ILE A 9 4.36 2.23 17.51
C ILE A 9 5.75 2.77 17.16
N ARG A 10 5.85 3.90 16.46
CA ARG A 10 7.12 4.59 16.20
C ARG A 10 7.84 4.96 17.49
N THR A 11 7.18 5.63 18.43
CA THR A 11 7.80 6.05 19.70
C THR A 11 8.30 4.84 20.49
N LEU A 12 7.57 3.72 20.48
CA LEU A 12 8.02 2.47 21.08
C LEU A 12 9.25 1.88 20.36
N ALA A 13 9.29 1.92 19.02
CA ALA A 13 10.45 1.50 18.25
C ALA A 13 11.69 2.35 18.57
N GLU A 14 11.55 3.68 18.60
CA GLU A 14 12.62 4.63 18.94
C GLU A 14 13.15 4.40 20.38
N GLN A 15 12.27 4.13 21.35
CA GLN A 15 12.65 3.76 22.72
C GLN A 15 13.48 2.46 22.80
N HIS A 16 13.29 1.55 21.84
CA HIS A 16 14.03 0.28 21.74
C HIS A 16 15.14 0.29 20.66
N GLN A 17 15.57 1.47 20.20
CA GLN A 17 16.60 1.66 19.16
C GLN A 17 16.28 0.98 17.82
N ALA A 18 15.00 0.67 17.56
CA ALA A 18 14.53 0.05 16.33
C ALA A 18 14.07 1.10 15.31
N ALA A 19 14.37 0.85 14.03
CA ALA A 19 13.87 1.69 12.94
C ALA A 19 12.37 1.46 12.70
N PHE A 20 11.64 2.51 12.32
CA PHE A 20 10.23 2.45 11.93
C PHE A 20 10.02 2.96 10.51
N ALA A 21 9.27 2.20 9.70
CA ALA A 21 8.92 2.54 8.33
C ALA A 21 7.48 2.09 8.01
N ILE A 22 6.84 2.76 7.06
CA ILE A 22 5.51 2.42 6.55
C ILE A 22 5.67 1.72 5.20
N THR A 23 5.24 0.45 5.13
CA THR A 23 5.17 -0.30 3.87
C THR A 23 3.74 -0.30 3.35
N ILE A 24 3.56 0.16 2.12
CA ILE A 24 2.27 0.18 1.42
C ILE A 24 2.28 -0.94 0.39
N VAL A 25 1.64 -2.05 0.74
CA VAL A 25 1.31 -3.12 -0.22
C VAL A 25 0.03 -2.70 -0.95
N PRO A 26 0.02 -2.60 -2.30
CA PRO A 26 -1.20 -2.32 -3.06
C PRO A 26 -2.20 -3.47 -2.95
N ASN A 27 -3.48 -3.25 -3.24
CA ASN A 27 -4.44 -4.35 -3.38
C ASN A 27 -4.23 -5.09 -4.70
N LYS A 28 -4.58 -6.39 -4.75
CA LYS A 28 -4.56 -7.22 -5.97
C LYS A 28 -5.20 -6.54 -7.19
N ALA A 29 -6.38 -5.94 -7.03
CA ALA A 29 -7.11 -5.21 -8.08
C ALA A 29 -6.40 -3.92 -8.57
N GLN A 30 -5.37 -3.43 -7.87
CA GLN A 30 -4.54 -2.32 -8.33
C GLN A 30 -3.35 -2.78 -9.18
N VAL A 31 -2.99 -4.06 -9.11
CA VAL A 31 -1.78 -4.65 -9.72
C VAL A 31 -2.13 -5.56 -10.90
N ILE A 32 -3.25 -6.26 -10.82
CA ILE A 32 -3.79 -7.15 -11.86
C ILE A 32 -5.04 -6.50 -12.43
N SER A 33 -4.90 -5.88 -13.60
CA SER A 33 -6.04 -5.52 -14.45
C SER A 33 -6.70 -6.81 -14.96
N ASN A 34 -8.02 -6.84 -14.88
CA ASN A 34 -8.88 -7.71 -15.67
C ASN A 34 -10.28 -7.08 -15.70
N TRP A 35 -11.05 -7.39 -16.74
CA TRP A 35 -12.32 -6.75 -17.02
C TRP A 35 -13.33 -6.72 -15.85
N LEU A 36 -13.33 -7.72 -14.95
CA LEU A 36 -14.21 -7.75 -13.78
C LEU A 36 -13.77 -6.77 -12.70
N TYR A 37 -12.46 -6.64 -12.44
CA TYR A 37 -11.96 -5.63 -11.51
C TYR A 37 -12.04 -4.24 -12.12
N ASP A 38 -11.63 -4.08 -13.37
CA ASP A 38 -11.56 -2.76 -14.02
C ASP A 38 -12.96 -2.14 -14.15
N GLN A 39 -13.97 -2.90 -14.59
CA GLN A 39 -15.37 -2.46 -14.62
C GLN A 39 -15.88 -2.11 -13.21
N TRP A 40 -15.61 -2.95 -12.21
CA TRP A 40 -16.07 -2.71 -10.83
C TRP A 40 -15.42 -1.47 -10.20
N ILE A 41 -14.17 -1.16 -10.55
CA ILE A 41 -13.46 0.07 -10.14
C ILE A 41 -14.12 1.30 -10.77
N GLU A 42 -14.47 1.24 -12.06
CA GLU A 42 -15.15 2.32 -12.79
C GLU A 42 -16.58 2.55 -12.27
N ASP A 43 -17.39 1.50 -12.17
CA ASP A 43 -18.79 1.54 -11.70
C ASP A 43 -18.93 2.20 -10.31
N ASN A 44 -17.95 1.95 -9.43
CA ASN A 44 -17.95 2.43 -8.05
C ASN A 44 -17.05 3.66 -7.83
N GLN A 45 -16.40 4.17 -8.89
CA GLN A 45 -15.55 5.36 -8.88
C GLN A 45 -14.43 5.34 -7.79
N PHE A 46 -13.86 4.16 -7.55
CA PHE A 46 -12.92 3.96 -6.43
C PHE A 46 -11.52 4.55 -6.70
N ASP A 47 -11.17 5.65 -6.03
CA ASP A 47 -9.80 6.19 -5.98
C ASP A 47 -8.90 5.31 -5.08
N PHE A 48 -8.47 4.17 -5.61
CA PHE A 48 -7.50 3.25 -4.98
C PHE A 48 -6.11 3.87 -4.72
N GLN A 49 -5.82 5.04 -5.29
CA GLN A 49 -4.58 5.78 -5.04
C GLN A 49 -4.69 6.67 -3.80
N LYS A 50 -5.91 7.03 -3.36
CA LYS A 50 -6.16 7.87 -2.18
C LYS A 50 -5.51 7.35 -0.89
N PRO A 51 -5.59 6.05 -0.52
CA PRO A 51 -4.92 5.54 0.67
C PRO A 51 -3.40 5.67 0.58
N ILE A 52 -2.83 5.37 -0.60
CA ILE A 52 -1.39 5.46 -0.86
C ILE A 52 -0.91 6.90 -0.65
N ARG A 53 -1.57 7.88 -1.29
CA ARG A 53 -1.23 9.31 -1.16
C ARG A 53 -1.39 9.81 0.29
N ILE A 54 -2.38 9.33 1.04
CA ILE A 54 -2.59 9.69 2.47
C ILE A 54 -1.44 9.17 3.34
N LEU A 55 -0.92 7.97 3.07
CA LEU A 55 0.18 7.37 3.80
C LEU A 55 1.53 7.98 3.41
N GLN A 56 1.78 8.23 2.12
CA GLN A 56 2.96 8.96 1.63
C GLN A 56 3.06 10.38 2.21
N ALA A 57 1.94 11.13 2.21
CA ALA A 57 1.88 12.45 2.84
C ALA A 57 2.18 12.38 4.34
N PHE A 58 1.52 11.46 5.07
CA PHE A 58 1.77 11.26 6.49
C PHE A 58 3.23 10.86 6.80
N GLY A 59 3.82 9.99 5.99
CA GLY A 59 5.23 9.62 6.09
C GLY A 59 6.14 10.83 5.95
N LYS A 60 5.94 11.63 4.90
CA LYS A 60 6.67 12.89 4.67
C LYS A 60 6.50 13.87 5.83
N ASP A 61 5.26 14.15 6.25
CA ASP A 61 4.91 15.10 7.31
C ASP A 61 5.53 14.72 8.67
N GLN A 62 5.84 13.44 8.89
CA GLN A 62 6.42 12.93 10.13
C GLN A 62 7.89 12.49 9.98
N GLN A 63 8.49 12.63 8.79
CA GLN A 63 9.84 12.12 8.48
C GLN A 63 9.98 10.60 8.68
N ILE A 64 8.92 9.84 8.43
CA ILE A 64 8.89 8.37 8.48
C ILE A 64 9.12 7.81 7.08
N SER A 65 10.12 6.94 6.92
CA SER A 65 10.39 6.26 5.66
C SER A 65 9.15 5.49 5.18
N THR A 66 8.73 5.72 3.94
CA THR A 66 7.49 5.16 3.39
C THR A 66 7.76 4.55 2.02
N HIS A 67 7.48 3.27 1.86
CA HIS A 67 7.69 2.52 0.62
C HIS A 67 6.33 2.19 -0.01
N ASP A 68 6.17 2.51 -1.28
CA ASP A 68 5.01 2.17 -2.10
C ASP A 68 5.39 1.10 -3.11
N PHE A 69 4.86 -0.12 -2.93
CA PHE A 69 5.16 -1.25 -3.79
C PHE A 69 4.31 -1.29 -5.07
N LEU A 70 3.38 -0.35 -5.29
CA LEU A 70 2.55 -0.35 -6.50
C LEU A 70 3.36 -0.30 -7.81
N PRO A 71 4.39 0.54 -7.98
CA PRO A 71 5.17 0.59 -9.22
C PRO A 71 5.90 -0.73 -9.49
N ASP A 72 6.51 -1.32 -8.46
CA ASP A 72 7.30 -2.55 -8.59
C ASP A 72 6.41 -3.78 -8.81
N MET A 73 5.28 -3.89 -8.11
CA MET A 73 4.33 -4.98 -8.33
C MET A 73 3.63 -4.88 -9.70
N LYS A 74 3.33 -3.66 -10.18
CA LYS A 74 2.84 -3.46 -11.57
C LYS A 74 3.90 -3.79 -12.62
N LYS A 75 5.18 -3.60 -12.32
CA LYS A 75 6.28 -4.00 -13.21
C LYS A 75 6.46 -5.52 -13.21
N ALA A 76 6.32 -6.17 -12.05
CA ALA A 76 6.38 -7.62 -11.91
C ALA A 76 5.23 -8.34 -12.64
N SER A 77 3.99 -7.80 -12.57
CA SER A 77 2.81 -8.43 -13.18
C SER A 77 2.84 -8.54 -14.71
N ILE A 78 3.79 -7.86 -15.38
CA ILE A 78 4.09 -8.03 -16.82
C ILE A 78 4.78 -9.38 -17.10
N GLN A 79 5.53 -9.92 -16.14
CA GLN A 79 6.29 -11.17 -16.28
C GLN A 79 5.65 -12.35 -15.54
N GLN A 80 5.17 -12.12 -14.32
CA GLN A 80 4.52 -13.12 -13.48
C GLN A 80 3.52 -12.43 -12.54
N SER A 81 2.32 -13.00 -12.37
CA SER A 81 1.35 -12.51 -11.39
C SER A 81 1.95 -12.50 -9.98
N PRO A 82 2.03 -11.33 -9.30
CA PRO A 82 2.52 -11.25 -7.92
C PRO A 82 1.38 -11.47 -6.91
N TYR A 83 0.28 -12.13 -7.32
CA TYR A 83 -0.81 -12.62 -6.47
C TYR A 83 -1.26 -14.00 -6.94
N TYR A 84 -1.70 -14.84 -6.01
CA TYR A 84 -2.38 -16.09 -6.35
C TYR A 84 -3.74 -15.79 -7.00
N ASN A 85 -4.11 -16.53 -8.04
CA ASN A 85 -5.36 -16.28 -8.78
C ASN A 85 -6.61 -16.38 -7.89
N TRP A 86 -6.62 -17.32 -6.94
CA TRP A 86 -7.73 -17.62 -6.03
C TRP A 86 -7.64 -16.94 -4.65
N ASP A 87 -6.54 -16.27 -4.31
CA ASP A 87 -6.33 -15.59 -3.02
C ASP A 87 -6.31 -14.05 -3.18
N GLY A 88 -6.44 -13.32 -2.07
CA GLY A 88 -6.11 -11.90 -1.98
C GLY A 88 -4.63 -11.63 -1.63
N HIS A 89 -3.89 -12.64 -1.18
CA HIS A 89 -2.46 -12.57 -0.83
C HIS A 89 -1.52 -12.66 -2.04
N TRP A 90 -0.30 -12.16 -1.82
CA TRP A 90 0.82 -12.05 -2.79
C TRP A 90 1.74 -13.29 -3.06
#